data_AF-A0A352KPT0-F1
#
_entry.id   AF-A0A352KPT0-F1
#
_cell.length_a   1.000
_cell.length_b   1.000
_cell.length_c   1.000
_cell.angle_alpha   90.00
_cell.angle_beta   90.00
_cell.angle_gamma   90.00
#
_symmetry.space_group_name_H-M   'P 1'
#
loop_
_entity.id
_entity.type
_entity.pdbx_description
1 polymer ?
#
loop_
_entity_poly.entity_id
_entity_poly.type
_entity_poly.pdbx_seq_one_letter_code
_entity_poly.pdbx_strand_id
1 'polypeptide(L)'
;MSVVLDPKRPLSDSDEPTTSVGRLYRWAMDLVVSFIFPTDEKGVPVLPIKAALIALAGLAVFIVGYRWYTEVFSFKYGLDYFAPEFQVYWMSLFWVQITALALALFIGA
;
A
#
# COMPACT_ATOMS: atom_id res chain seq x y z
N MET A 1 -26.47 -23.15 16.26
CA MET A 1 -25.45 -24.01 15.62
C MET A 1 -24.40 -23.08 15.05
N SER A 2 -23.33 -22.82 15.80
CA SER A 2 -22.27 -21.87 15.39
C SER A 2 -21.41 -22.55 14.33
N VAL A 3 -21.47 -22.04 13.12
CA VAL A 3 -20.59 -22.45 12.02
C VAL A 3 -19.17 -22.02 12.39
N VAL A 4 -18.38 -22.96 12.88
CA VAL A 4 -16.93 -22.79 13.01
C VAL A 4 -16.39 -22.83 11.58
N LEU A 5 -16.00 -21.66 11.07
CA LEU A 5 -15.32 -21.55 9.78
C LEU A 5 -13.93 -22.15 9.94
N ASP A 6 -13.76 -23.39 9.51
CA ASP A 6 -12.47 -24.05 9.42
C ASP A 6 -11.66 -23.38 8.28
N PRO A 7 -10.56 -22.67 8.58
CA PRO A 7 -9.78 -21.95 7.58
C PRO A 7 -9.06 -22.87 6.58
N LYS A 8 -9.04 -24.19 6.82
CA LYS A 8 -8.43 -25.19 5.93
C LYS A 8 -9.39 -26.28 5.48
N ARG A 9 -10.70 -26.05 5.49
CA ARG A 9 -11.60 -26.98 4.80
C ARG A 9 -11.19 -27.03 3.32
N PRO A 10 -10.77 -28.18 2.77
CA PRO A 10 -10.53 -28.28 1.34
C PRO A 10 -11.83 -27.88 0.66
N LEU A 11 -11.76 -26.87 -0.19
CA LEU A 11 -12.89 -26.37 -0.94
C LEU A 11 -13.51 -27.56 -1.67
N SER A 12 -14.80 -27.77 -1.43
CA SER A 12 -15.56 -28.75 -2.21
C SER A 12 -15.45 -28.33 -3.67
N ASP A 13 -15.37 -29.28 -4.60
CA ASP A 13 -15.28 -29.05 -6.06
C ASP A 13 -16.36 -28.07 -6.58
N SER A 14 -17.45 -27.92 -5.81
CA SER A 14 -18.52 -26.93 -5.99
C SER A 14 -18.14 -25.46 -5.78
N ASP A 15 -17.00 -25.16 -5.15
CA ASP A 15 -16.56 -23.80 -4.78
C ASP A 15 -15.48 -23.24 -5.74
N GLU A 16 -15.09 -23.99 -6.77
CA GLU A 16 -14.20 -23.50 -7.82
C GLU A 16 -14.92 -22.48 -8.72
N PRO A 17 -14.25 -21.38 -9.10
CA PRO A 17 -14.87 -20.37 -9.94
C PRO A 17 -14.88 -20.92 -11.37
N THR A 18 -16.06 -21.24 -11.87
CA THR A 18 -16.24 -21.83 -13.20
C THR A 18 -15.83 -20.87 -14.34
N THR A 19 -15.71 -19.58 -14.04
CA THR A 19 -15.32 -18.54 -15.01
C THR A 19 -13.81 -18.27 -14.99
N SER A 20 -13.23 -17.99 -16.16
CA SER A 20 -11.81 -17.63 -16.32
C SER A 20 -11.43 -16.39 -15.50
N VAL A 21 -12.33 -15.40 -15.43
CA VAL A 21 -12.16 -14.18 -14.64
C VAL A 21 -12.09 -14.48 -13.15
N GLY A 22 -12.96 -15.36 -12.65
CA GLY A 22 -12.98 -15.76 -11.23
C GLY A 22 -11.71 -16.52 -10.82
N ARG A 23 -11.14 -17.34 -11.71
CA ARG A 23 -9.84 -17.99 -11.49
C ARG A 23 -8.69 -16.98 -11.40
N LEU A 24 -8.68 -15.99 -12.30
CA LEU A 24 -7.63 -14.98 -12.34
C LEU A 24 -7.65 -14.09 -11.08
N TYR A 25 -8.84 -13.68 -10.65
CA TYR A 25 -9.03 -12.91 -9.43
C TYR A 25 -8.57 -13.69 -8.19
N ARG A 26 -8.92 -14.98 -8.10
CA ARG A 26 -8.53 -15.84 -6.99
C ARG A 26 -7.01 -15.99 -6.91
N TRP A 27 -6.37 -16.31 -8.03
CA TRP A 27 -4.91 -16.37 -8.11
C TRP A 27 -4.24 -15.06 -7.70
N ALA A 28 -4.73 -13.92 -8.20
CA ALA A 28 -4.18 -12.62 -7.85
C ALA A 28 -4.35 -12.34 -6.35
N MET A 29 -5.50 -12.68 -5.78
CA MET A 29 -5.79 -12.45 -4.38
C MET A 29 -4.97 -13.37 -3.47
N ASP A 30 -4.78 -14.63 -3.83
CA ASP A 30 -3.90 -15.56 -3.11
C ASP A 30 -2.45 -15.07 -3.12
N LEU A 31 -2.01 -14.47 -4.22
CA LEU A 31 -0.69 -13.86 -4.34
C LEU A 31 -0.54 -12.65 -3.39
N VAL A 32 -1.54 -11.76 -3.36
CA VAL A 32 -1.57 -10.60 -2.47
C VAL A 32 -1.60 -11.03 -0.99
N VAL A 33 -2.47 -11.97 -0.65
CA VAL A 33 -2.63 -12.47 0.74
C VAL A 33 -1.37 -13.17 1.20
N SER A 34 -0.76 -14.03 0.37
CA SER A 34 0.48 -14.72 0.73
C SER A 34 1.65 -13.75 0.93
N PHE A 35 1.65 -12.62 0.22
CA PHE A 35 2.67 -11.59 0.33
C PHE A 35 2.52 -10.75 1.60
N ILE A 36 1.29 -10.32 1.94
CA ILE A 36 1.00 -9.47 3.11
C ILE A 36 0.95 -10.30 4.40
N PHE A 37 0.37 -11.50 4.33
CA PHE A 37 0.17 -12.43 5.44
C PHE A 37 0.79 -13.80 5.11
N PRO A 38 2.13 -13.92 5.16
CA PRO A 38 2.77 -15.20 4.99
C PRO A 38 2.28 -16.17 6.07
N THR A 39 1.87 -17.36 5.63
CA THR A 39 1.36 -18.42 6.50
C THR A 39 2.32 -19.60 6.44
N ASP A 40 2.64 -20.21 7.58
CA ASP A 40 3.45 -21.42 7.63
C ASP A 40 2.67 -22.63 7.06
N GLU A 41 3.35 -23.74 6.77
CA GLU A 41 2.74 -24.98 6.27
C GLU A 41 1.56 -25.45 7.16
N LYS A 42 1.65 -25.15 8.46
CA LYS A 42 0.65 -25.48 9.48
C LYS A 42 -0.55 -24.53 9.52
N GLY A 43 -0.61 -23.50 8.68
CA GLY A 43 -1.71 -22.54 8.68
C GLY A 43 -1.61 -21.48 9.78
N VAL A 44 -0.48 -21.42 10.50
CA VAL A 44 -0.25 -20.39 11.52
C VAL A 44 0.31 -19.12 10.87
N PRO A 45 -0.25 -17.94 11.17
CA PRO A 45 0.29 -16.68 10.64
C PRO A 45 1.67 -16.44 11.24
N VAL A 46 2.67 -16.27 10.37
CA VAL A 46 4.04 -15.92 10.77
C VAL A 46 4.26 -14.42 10.65
N LEU A 47 5.17 -13.87 11.45
CA LEU A 47 5.46 -12.44 11.42
C LEU A 47 5.92 -12.03 10.00
N PRO A 48 5.25 -11.06 9.36
CA PRO A 48 5.54 -10.66 7.98
C PRO A 48 6.78 -9.76 7.88
N ILE A 49 7.95 -10.24 8.32
CA ILE A 49 9.20 -9.46 8.38
C ILE A 49 9.59 -8.95 6.99
N LYS A 50 9.42 -9.76 5.94
CA LYS A 50 9.74 -9.36 4.57
C LYS A 50 8.87 -8.18 4.11
N ALA A 51 7.55 -8.27 4.31
CA ALA A 51 6.64 -7.19 3.96
C ALA A 51 6.94 -5.92 4.78
N ALA A 52 7.22 -6.06 6.07
CA ALA A 52 7.61 -4.95 6.94
C ALA A 52 8.92 -4.27 6.48
N LEU A 53 9.94 -5.05 6.09
CA LEU A 53 11.20 -4.50 5.57
C LEU A 53 11.01 -3.78 4.24
N ILE A 54 10.15 -4.30 3.35
CA ILE A 54 9.83 -3.64 2.08
C ILE A 54 9.09 -2.33 2.33
N ALA A 55 8.10 -2.32 3.23
CA ALA A 55 7.38 -1.11 3.62
C ALA A 55 8.33 -0.08 4.23
N LEU A 56 9.23 -0.51 5.12
CA LEU A 56 10.23 0.36 5.76
C LEU A 56 11.22 0.94 4.73
N ALA A 57 11.72 0.12 3.81
CA ALA A 57 12.61 0.57 2.75
C ALA A 57 11.92 1.59 1.83
N GLY A 58 10.67 1.34 1.45
CA GLY A 58 9.87 2.28 0.68
C GLY A 58 9.67 3.61 1.41
N LEU A 59 9.35 3.56 2.70
CA LEU A 59 9.21 4.75 3.54
C LEU A 59 10.53 5.53 3.67
N ALA A 60 11.65 4.83 3.86
CA ALA A 60 12.97 5.44 3.96
C ALA A 60 13.34 6.19 2.66
N VAL A 61 13.13 5.57 1.50
CA VAL A 61 13.36 6.20 0.19
C VAL A 61 12.48 7.43 0.02
N PHE A 62 11.20 7.35 0.40
CA PHE A 62 10.29 8.49 0.35
C PHE A 62 10.75 9.65 1.24
N ILE A 63 11.10 9.39 2.50
CA ILE A 63 11.55 10.42 3.44
C ILE A 63 12.85 11.07 2.96
N VAL A 64 13.83 10.28 2.52
CA VAL A 64 15.10 10.80 2.03
C VAL A 64 14.89 11.64 0.76
N GLY A 65 14.06 11.16 -0.18
CA GLY A 65 13.73 11.91 -1.39
C GLY A 65 13.02 13.23 -1.08
N TYR A 66 12.06 13.21 -0.15
CA TYR A 66 11.38 14.42 0.32
C TYR A 66 12.35 15.40 0.99
N ARG A 67 13.26 14.90 1.84
CA ARG A 67 14.24 15.72 2.52
C ARG A 67 15.25 16.34 1.54
N TRP A 68 15.64 15.60 0.51
CA TRP A 68 16.51 16.10 -0.56
C TRP A 68 15.80 17.17 -1.40
N TYR A 69 14.55 16.93 -1.78
CA TYR A 69 13.73 17.90 -2.50
C TYR A 69 13.62 19.22 -1.71
N THR A 70 13.22 19.14 -0.44
CA THR A 70 13.09 20.34 0.39
C THR A 70 14.40 21.11 0.52
N GLU A 71 15.55 20.44 0.62
CA GLU A 71 16.85 21.11 0.64
C GLU A 71 17.12 21.95 -0.60
N VAL A 72 16.92 21.37 -1.78
CA VAL A 72 17.24 22.01 -3.07
C VAL A 72 16.27 23.15 -3.40
N PHE A 73 14.99 22.98 -3.09
CA PHE A 73 13.94 23.91 -3.53
C PHE A 73 13.57 24.98 -2.49
N SER A 74 13.92 24.82 -1.20
CA SER A 74 13.54 25.78 -0.14
C SER A 74 14.16 27.15 -0.34
N PHE A 75 15.49 27.21 -0.52
CA PHE A 75 16.17 28.49 -0.66
C PHE A 75 16.01 29.11 -2.05
N LYS A 76 15.74 28.28 -3.07
CA LYS A 76 15.66 28.75 -4.46
C LYS A 76 14.25 29.19 -4.87
N TYR A 77 13.23 28.47 -4.42
CA TYR A 77 11.84 28.69 -4.87
C TYR A 77 10.83 28.74 -3.72
N GLY A 78 11.29 28.62 -2.47
CA GLY A 78 10.43 28.62 -1.27
C GLY A 78 10.40 29.94 -0.51
N LEU A 79 11.32 30.88 -0.79
CA LEU A 79 11.42 32.14 -0.04
C LEU A 79 10.36 33.17 -0.43
N ASP A 80 9.97 33.22 -1.71
CA ASP A 80 8.93 34.13 -2.21
C ASP A 80 7.70 33.32 -2.63
N TYR A 81 6.64 33.40 -1.83
CA TYR A 81 5.40 32.66 -2.07
C TYR A 81 4.51 33.28 -3.15
N PHE A 82 4.75 34.53 -3.54
CA PHE A 82 4.01 35.19 -4.62
C PHE A 82 4.55 34.84 -6.00
N ALA A 83 5.78 34.32 -6.07
CA ALA A 83 6.40 33.89 -7.30
C ALA A 83 5.63 32.72 -7.95
N PRO A 84 5.46 32.71 -9.28
CA PRO A 84 4.77 31.62 -9.98
C PRO A 84 5.48 30.26 -9.78
N GLU A 85 6.80 30.26 -9.57
CA GLU A 85 7.59 29.06 -9.29
C GLU A 85 7.18 28.38 -7.97
N PHE A 86 6.76 29.16 -6.97
CA PHE A 86 6.26 28.62 -5.71
C PHE A 86 5.02 27.75 -5.93
N GLN A 87 4.14 28.16 -6.85
CA GLN A 87 2.95 27.37 -7.20
C GLN A 87 3.34 26.02 -7.81
N VAL A 88 4.37 26.00 -8.67
CA VAL A 88 4.80 24.79 -9.37
C VAL A 88 5.48 23.80 -8.43
N TYR A 89 6.35 24.26 -7.52
CA TYR A 89 7.13 23.37 -6.68
C TYR A 89 6.44 23.09 -5.34
N TRP A 90 5.97 24.11 -4.65
CA TRP A 90 5.43 23.96 -3.29
C TRP A 90 3.93 23.67 -3.28
N MET A 91 3.13 24.42 -4.05
CA MET A 91 1.67 24.22 -4.02
C MET A 91 1.25 22.92 -4.69
N SER A 92 1.90 22.51 -5.79
CA SER A 92 1.62 21.20 -6.39
C SER A 92 1.88 20.05 -5.42
N LEU A 93 3.01 20.10 -4.70
CA LEU A 93 3.39 19.12 -3.68
C LEU A 93 2.38 19.09 -2.53
N PHE A 94 1.95 20.26 -2.04
CA PHE A 94 0.90 20.37 -1.03
C PHE A 94 -0.40 19.71 -1.48
N TRP A 95 -0.88 20.03 -2.68
CA TRP A 95 -2.14 19.46 -3.19
C TRP A 95 -2.06 17.95 -3.35
N VAL A 96 -0.95 17.44 -3.89
CA VAL A 96 -0.71 15.99 -4.01
C VAL A 96 -0.75 15.32 -2.64
N GLN A 97 -0.10 15.89 -1.62
CA GLN A 97 -0.09 15.34 -0.27
C GLN A 97 -1.48 15.32 0.36
N ILE A 98 -2.22 16.43 0.29
CA ILE A 98 -3.58 16.50 0.85
C ILE A 98 -4.51 15.50 0.16
N THR A 99 -4.46 15.41 -1.17
CA THR A 99 -5.25 14.41 -1.90
C THR A 99 -4.87 12.99 -1.54
N ALA A 100 -3.57 12.67 -1.49
CA ALA A 100 -3.09 11.33 -1.15
C ALA A 100 -3.49 10.93 0.28
N LEU A 101 -3.33 11.83 1.25
CA LEU A 101 -3.72 11.59 2.65
C LEU A 101 -5.23 11.44 2.80
N ALA A 102 -6.02 12.26 2.10
CA ALA A 102 -7.47 12.15 2.12
C ALA A 102 -7.93 10.79 1.55
N LEU A 103 -7.35 10.33 0.44
CA LEU A 103 -7.64 9.01 -0.14
C LEU A 103 -7.22 7.88 0.79
N ALA A 104 -6.03 7.96 1.39
CA ALA A 104 -5.55 6.96 2.33
C ALA A 104 -6.46 6.84 3.56
N LEU A 105 -6.91 7.98 4.11
CA LEU A 105 -7.88 8.01 5.21
C LEU A 105 -9.24 7.45 4.77
N PHE A 106 -9.72 7.79 3.57
CA PHE A 106 -11.00 7.30 3.08
C PHE A 106 -11.01 5.79 2.83
N ILE A 107 -9.90 5.21 2.38
CA ILE A 107 -9.76 3.76 2.17
C ILE A 107 -9.52 3.02 3.49
N GLY A 108 -8.85 3.67 4.44
CA GLY A 108 -8.48 3.10 5.73
C GLY A 108 -9.50 3.25 6.85
N ALA A 109 -10.53 4.10 6.70
CA ALA A 109 -11.64 4.33 7.64
C ALA A 109 -12.86 3.47 7.29
#